data_AF-A0A830SN46-F1
#
_entry.id   AF-A0A830SN46-F1
#
_cell.length_a   1.000
_cell.length_b   1.000
_cell.length_c   1.000
_cell.angle_alpha   90.00
_cell.angle_beta   90.00
_cell.angle_gamma   90.00
#
_symmetry.space_group_name_H-M   'P 1'
#
loop_
_entity.id
_entity.type
_entity.pdbx_description
1 polymer ?
#
loop_
_entity_poly.entity_id
_entity_poly.type
_entity_poly.pdbx_seq_one_letter_code
_entity_poly.pdbx_strand_id
1 'polypeptide(L)'
;MLKRSILFTWLALDGYSMYAAAEDVNELNKKITQDINGSLNIGQTNNASVSFDGNKINIKDYFSIATCGGISSNCTKPDLQAEANINSATVGASMTIIGDAAKGVLTIDSEGKLYTQQLWVSGNDNDINSKGKDDSNGTLFIKNKSTVYVVSSQNDSPFNVDLISWNDDIITKGNNITGDTVGKGDLILGKTGSGVIEVKDSSKLDISHDLIVSTGVDGAPNEKASTINIDSKSNVTVNGDMRGGVSAAGKLSLKMDKTSNMDVKGNVSVGIGEDSDISVSMYDESSMKVGGDFKIATGNNSKAALAINGSELSVNGSSSIGSGNGSTTTANLTNGATISGTKDIKIADGDNTHVEMTINDSLLTAGDALSIGSGYKSEVIMTGNKSTLTSNGELFAAKGN
;
A
#
# COMPACT_ATOMS: atom_id res chain seq x y z
N MET A 1 24.91 -37.44 68.44
CA MET A 1 23.89 -37.15 67.40
C MET A 1 24.18 -35.77 66.81
N LEU A 2 25.00 -35.69 65.76
CA LEU A 2 25.21 -34.46 64.98
C LEU A 2 24.37 -34.56 63.70
N LYS A 3 23.40 -33.66 63.53
CA LYS A 3 22.67 -33.51 62.26
C LYS A 3 23.57 -32.79 61.26
N ARG A 4 24.00 -33.49 60.21
CA ARG A 4 24.62 -32.88 59.03
C ARG A 4 23.51 -32.24 58.18
N SER A 5 23.54 -30.93 58.04
CA SER A 5 22.73 -30.21 57.06
C SER A 5 23.52 -30.17 55.75
N ILE A 6 22.97 -30.79 54.69
CA ILE A 6 23.51 -30.72 53.33
C ILE A 6 22.85 -29.50 52.68
N LEU A 7 23.61 -28.42 52.51
CA LEU A 7 23.21 -27.30 51.67
C LEU A 7 23.34 -27.72 50.21
N PHE A 8 22.22 -27.89 49.52
CA PHE A 8 22.18 -27.92 48.06
C PHE A 8 22.21 -26.46 47.56
N THR A 9 23.38 -26.00 47.12
CA THR A 9 23.49 -24.78 46.31
C THR A 9 22.97 -25.09 44.91
N TRP A 10 21.75 -24.64 44.62
CA TRP A 10 21.27 -24.46 43.26
C TRP A 10 22.13 -23.40 42.57
N LEU A 11 23.04 -23.83 41.70
CA LEU A 11 23.58 -22.99 40.64
C LEU A 11 22.45 -22.82 39.62
N ALA A 12 21.65 -21.75 39.77
CA ALA A 12 20.95 -21.20 38.65
C ALA A 12 22.02 -20.68 37.68
N LEU A 13 22.30 -21.45 36.62
CA LEU A 13 22.77 -20.81 35.41
C LEU A 13 21.61 -19.92 34.97
N ASP A 14 21.70 -18.65 35.32
CA ASP A 14 20.98 -17.60 34.60
C ASP A 14 21.39 -17.77 33.14
N GLY A 15 20.52 -18.44 32.38
CA GLY A 15 20.56 -18.40 30.94
C GLY A 15 20.42 -16.94 30.59
N TYR A 16 21.55 -16.28 30.31
CA TYR A 16 21.56 -15.07 29.53
C TYR A 16 20.77 -15.39 28.27
N SER A 17 19.49 -14.99 28.27
CA SER A 17 18.78 -14.75 27.03
C SER A 17 19.59 -13.67 26.35
N MET A 18 20.51 -14.08 25.47
CA MET A 18 21.11 -13.18 24.51
C MET A 18 19.94 -12.68 23.68
N TYR A 19 19.37 -11.53 24.07
CA TYR A 19 18.67 -10.69 23.13
C TYR A 19 19.61 -10.56 21.95
N ALA A 20 19.24 -11.18 20.83
CA ALA A 20 20.07 -11.14 19.68
C ALA A 20 20.20 -9.67 19.27
N ALA A 21 21.45 -9.19 19.22
CA ALA A 21 21.73 -7.77 19.09
C ALA A 21 21.18 -7.27 17.76
N ALA A 22 20.39 -6.19 17.81
CA ALA A 22 20.06 -5.45 16.61
C ALA A 22 21.34 -4.88 15.98
N GLU A 23 21.40 -4.86 14.65
CA GLU A 23 22.44 -4.14 13.91
C GLU A 23 21.92 -2.74 13.57
N ASP A 24 22.43 -1.74 14.26
CA ASP A 24 22.08 -0.34 14.02
C ASP A 24 23.13 0.33 13.12
N VAL A 25 22.70 0.79 11.94
CA VAL A 25 23.55 1.46 10.96
C VAL A 25 23.21 2.96 10.95
N ASN A 26 24.16 3.78 11.40
CA ASN A 26 24.03 5.24 11.47
C ASN A 26 25.14 5.95 10.67
N GLU A 27 25.59 5.31 9.59
CA GLU A 27 26.66 5.76 8.71
C GLU A 27 26.32 5.49 7.24
N LEU A 28 27.00 6.18 6.32
CA LEU A 28 26.79 6.04 4.88
C LEU A 28 27.61 4.87 4.31
N ASN A 29 27.06 4.24 3.27
CA ASN A 29 27.68 3.23 2.42
C ASN A 29 28.09 1.95 3.16
N LYS A 30 27.33 1.56 4.19
CA LYS A 30 27.52 0.29 4.88
C LYS A 30 27.08 -0.85 3.95
N LYS A 31 27.94 -1.85 3.78
CA LYS A 31 27.59 -3.07 3.06
C LYS A 31 27.15 -4.15 4.06
N ILE A 32 25.98 -4.74 3.84
CA ILE A 32 25.51 -5.91 4.59
C ILE A 32 25.82 -7.16 3.78
N THR A 33 26.52 -8.11 4.38
CA THR A 33 27.06 -9.29 3.69
C THR A 33 26.70 -10.62 4.34
N GLN A 34 26.01 -10.60 5.47
CA GLN A 34 25.73 -11.77 6.31
C GLN A 34 24.36 -11.63 6.98
N ASP A 35 23.80 -12.77 7.38
CA ASP A 35 22.49 -12.82 8.02
C ASP A 35 22.50 -12.12 9.39
N ILE A 36 21.34 -11.59 9.77
CA ILE A 36 21.15 -10.81 10.99
C ILE A 36 20.13 -11.55 11.86
N ASN A 37 20.61 -12.16 12.95
CA ASN A 37 19.77 -12.89 13.91
C ASN A 37 18.94 -11.96 14.82
N GLY A 38 18.55 -10.78 14.34
CA GLY A 38 17.82 -9.76 15.08
C GLY A 38 17.20 -8.75 14.11
N SER A 39 17.16 -7.47 14.51
CA SER A 39 16.72 -6.38 13.63
C SER A 39 17.91 -5.72 12.92
N LEU A 40 17.67 -5.22 11.71
CA LEU A 40 18.54 -4.26 11.02
C LEU A 40 17.84 -2.90 11.01
N ASN A 41 18.41 -1.91 11.70
CA ASN A 41 17.86 -0.57 11.77
C ASN A 41 18.81 0.43 11.10
N ILE A 42 18.32 1.13 10.08
CA ILE A 42 19.13 2.03 9.26
C ILE A 42 18.66 3.45 9.50
N GLY A 43 19.58 4.32 9.93
CA GLY A 43 19.32 5.73 10.16
C GLY A 43 18.38 5.99 11.33
N GLN A 44 18.82 5.65 12.54
CA GLN A 44 18.09 5.98 13.77
C GLN A 44 18.49 7.35 14.32
N THR A 45 19.77 7.71 14.21
CA THR A 45 20.33 8.92 14.83
C THR A 45 21.05 9.84 13.84
N ASN A 46 21.52 9.31 12.71
CA ASN A 46 22.18 10.06 11.65
C ASN A 46 21.72 9.55 10.29
N ASN A 47 21.98 10.32 9.24
CA ASN A 47 21.80 9.84 7.87
C ASN A 47 22.62 8.58 7.65
N ALA A 48 22.02 7.61 6.97
CA ALA A 48 22.63 6.30 6.78
C ALA A 48 22.30 5.74 5.40
N SER A 49 23.21 4.94 4.85
CA SER A 49 22.93 4.23 3.61
C SER A 49 23.51 2.82 3.66
N VAL A 50 22.70 1.86 3.21
CA VAL A 50 23.07 0.45 3.16
C VAL A 50 22.96 -0.09 1.74
N SER A 51 23.88 -0.98 1.37
CA SER A 51 23.75 -1.82 0.18
C SER A 51 23.82 -3.31 0.49
N PHE A 52 23.03 -4.07 -0.26
CA PHE A 52 23.06 -5.53 -0.35
C PHE A 52 23.39 -5.88 -1.80
N ASP A 53 24.51 -6.57 -2.02
CA ASP A 53 24.92 -7.02 -3.37
C ASP A 53 25.09 -8.54 -3.41
N GLY A 54 24.53 -9.19 -4.44
CA GLY A 54 24.96 -10.50 -4.93
C GLY A 54 24.86 -11.71 -3.98
N ASN A 55 24.16 -11.61 -2.84
CA ASN A 55 23.98 -12.70 -1.86
C ASN A 55 22.51 -12.84 -1.44
N LYS A 56 22.21 -13.96 -0.75
CA LYS A 56 20.97 -14.16 0.01
C LYS A 56 21.23 -13.78 1.47
N ILE A 57 20.43 -12.87 2.04
CA ILE A 57 20.60 -12.34 3.40
C ILE A 57 19.26 -12.41 4.14
N ASN A 58 19.27 -13.05 5.31
CA ASN A 58 18.10 -13.24 6.14
C ASN A 58 18.15 -12.34 7.39
N ILE A 59 17.10 -11.58 7.63
CA ILE A 59 16.93 -10.71 8.79
C ILE A 59 15.80 -11.29 9.64
N LYS A 60 16.11 -11.63 10.90
CA LYS A 60 15.17 -12.32 11.77
C LYS A 60 13.93 -11.48 12.07
N ASP A 61 14.10 -10.23 12.46
CA ASP A 61 13.03 -9.40 13.00
C ASP A 61 12.69 -8.26 12.03
N TYR A 62 13.05 -7.02 12.39
CA TYR A 62 12.74 -5.82 11.62
C TYR A 62 13.83 -5.49 10.61
N PHE A 63 13.45 -5.12 9.39
CA PHE A 63 14.26 -4.38 8.43
C PHE A 63 13.71 -2.96 8.32
N SER A 64 14.31 -2.04 9.09
CA SER A 64 13.80 -0.70 9.34
C SER A 64 14.67 0.37 8.70
N ILE A 65 14.07 1.31 7.98
CA ILE A 65 14.78 2.39 7.28
C ILE A 65 14.17 3.73 7.72
N ALA A 66 14.99 4.59 8.32
CA ALA A 66 14.61 5.91 8.84
C ALA A 66 13.43 5.85 9.82
N THR A 67 13.56 5.07 10.90
CA THR A 67 12.50 4.90 11.92
C THR A 67 12.77 5.64 13.24
N CYS A 68 13.75 6.57 13.25
CA CYS A 68 14.09 7.42 14.40
C CYS A 68 14.18 6.73 15.78
N GLY A 69 14.73 5.51 15.86
CA GLY A 69 14.90 4.80 17.14
C GLY A 69 13.75 3.88 17.54
N GLY A 70 12.85 3.53 16.61
CA GLY A 70 11.92 2.39 16.76
C GLY A 70 10.62 2.68 17.50
N ILE A 71 10.39 3.92 17.91
CA ILE A 71 9.10 4.45 18.41
C ILE A 71 8.95 5.89 17.93
N SER A 72 8.09 6.10 16.92
CA SER A 72 7.94 7.34 16.13
C SER A 72 7.74 8.62 16.95
N SER A 73 7.13 8.52 18.14
CA SER A 73 6.64 9.65 18.93
C SER A 73 7.70 10.61 19.46
N ASN A 74 8.98 10.23 19.38
CA ASN A 74 10.11 11.05 19.82
C ASN A 74 11.16 11.23 18.73
N CYS A 75 10.80 11.18 17.43
CA CYS A 75 11.78 11.47 16.38
C CYS A 75 12.33 12.89 16.55
N THR A 76 13.58 12.99 17.02
CA THR A 76 14.26 14.27 17.27
C THR A 76 14.91 14.85 16.01
N LYS A 77 14.89 14.11 14.90
CA LYS A 77 15.51 14.47 13.61
C LYS A 77 14.60 14.09 12.42
N PRO A 78 13.49 14.81 12.20
CA PRO A 78 12.57 14.54 11.09
C PRO A 78 13.21 14.77 9.70
N ASP A 79 14.33 15.48 9.65
CA ASP A 79 15.14 15.71 8.44
C ASP A 79 16.09 14.55 8.10
N LEU A 80 16.14 13.51 8.95
CA LEU A 80 16.97 12.33 8.75
C LEU A 80 16.60 11.63 7.44
N GLN A 81 17.63 11.24 6.71
CA GLN A 81 17.53 10.50 5.46
C GLN A 81 18.26 9.18 5.59
N ALA A 82 17.53 8.09 5.42
CA ALA A 82 18.11 6.76 5.37
C ALA A 82 17.71 6.04 4.09
N GLU A 83 18.66 5.33 3.50
CA GLU A 83 18.41 4.56 2.29
C GLU A 83 18.96 3.14 2.40
N ALA A 84 18.29 2.20 1.74
CA ALA A 84 18.77 0.85 1.55
C ALA A 84 18.60 0.45 0.08
N ASN A 85 19.61 -0.22 -0.47
CA ASN A 85 19.62 -0.67 -1.86
C ASN A 85 19.87 -2.18 -1.91
N ILE A 86 18.89 -2.93 -2.44
CA ILE A 86 18.98 -4.37 -2.69
C ILE A 86 19.27 -4.57 -4.18
N ASN A 87 20.55 -4.74 -4.52
CA ASN A 87 21.04 -4.83 -5.90
C ASN A 87 21.46 -6.27 -6.21
N SER A 88 20.75 -6.96 -7.10
CA SER A 88 21.05 -8.37 -7.45
C SER A 88 21.15 -9.32 -6.23
N ALA A 89 20.59 -8.93 -5.09
CA ALA A 89 20.58 -9.66 -3.85
C ALA A 89 19.16 -10.15 -3.53
N THR A 90 19.04 -11.16 -2.67
CA THR A 90 17.75 -11.62 -2.14
C THR A 90 17.74 -11.41 -0.64
N VAL A 91 16.86 -10.52 -0.15
CA VAL A 91 16.74 -10.19 1.27
C VAL A 91 15.42 -10.72 1.81
N GLY A 92 15.47 -11.32 3.00
CA GLY A 92 14.33 -11.82 3.75
C GLY A 92 14.18 -11.09 5.07
N ALA A 93 12.97 -10.73 5.48
CA ALA A 93 12.69 -10.15 6.78
C ALA A 93 11.33 -10.60 7.32
N SER A 94 11.13 -10.59 8.64
CA SER A 94 9.77 -10.73 9.17
C SER A 94 8.93 -9.51 8.84
N MET A 95 9.46 -8.32 9.11
CA MET A 95 8.78 -7.06 8.87
C MET A 95 9.73 -6.07 8.22
N THR A 96 9.26 -5.34 7.23
CA THR A 96 10.00 -4.26 6.60
C THR A 96 9.26 -2.94 6.79
N ILE A 97 9.96 -1.92 7.28
CA ILE A 97 9.39 -0.59 7.53
C ILE A 97 10.26 0.44 6.80
N ILE A 98 9.62 1.24 5.95
CA ILE A 98 10.28 2.26 5.14
C ILE A 98 9.70 3.62 5.53
N GLY A 99 10.48 4.41 6.26
CA GLY A 99 10.07 5.73 6.73
C GLY A 99 9.02 5.65 7.84
N ASP A 100 9.44 6.04 9.04
CA ASP A 100 8.55 6.25 10.18
C ASP A 100 9.01 7.55 10.88
N ALA A 101 8.22 8.62 10.76
CA ALA A 101 8.55 10.01 11.10
C ALA A 101 9.75 10.68 10.37
N ALA A 102 10.52 9.94 9.58
CA ALA A 102 11.63 10.45 8.77
C ALA A 102 11.65 9.90 7.32
N LYS A 103 12.60 10.36 6.50
CA LYS A 103 12.67 10.03 5.07
C LYS A 103 13.43 8.73 4.83
N GLY A 104 12.69 7.64 4.70
CA GLY A 104 13.22 6.32 4.35
C GLY A 104 13.05 6.01 2.87
N VAL A 105 14.11 5.51 2.23
CA VAL A 105 14.07 5.04 0.84
C VAL A 105 14.56 3.60 0.75
N LEU A 106 13.76 2.71 0.20
CA LEU A 106 14.19 1.36 -0.17
C LEU A 106 14.16 1.22 -1.69
N THR A 107 15.28 0.84 -2.27
CA THR A 107 15.37 0.52 -3.70
C THR A 107 15.68 -0.96 -3.87
N ILE A 108 14.87 -1.66 -4.66
CA ILE A 108 15.16 -3.00 -5.18
C ILE A 108 15.51 -2.86 -6.66
N ASP A 109 16.73 -3.25 -7.02
CA ASP A 109 17.29 -2.99 -8.35
C ASP A 109 18.07 -4.21 -8.88
N SER A 110 18.33 -4.20 -10.18
CA SER A 110 19.20 -5.16 -10.87
C SER A 110 18.81 -6.61 -10.56
N GLU A 111 17.54 -6.95 -10.75
CA GLU A 111 16.95 -8.27 -10.45
C GLU A 111 16.98 -8.66 -8.96
N GLY A 112 17.10 -7.67 -8.07
CA GLY A 112 17.03 -7.83 -6.62
C GLY A 112 15.65 -8.32 -6.16
N LYS A 113 15.61 -8.94 -4.99
CA LYS A 113 14.39 -9.50 -4.40
C LYS A 113 14.28 -9.18 -2.92
N LEU A 114 13.09 -8.78 -2.49
CA LEU A 114 12.71 -8.70 -1.09
C LEU A 114 11.58 -9.70 -0.82
N TYR A 115 11.71 -10.46 0.26
CA TYR A 115 10.64 -11.26 0.84
C TYR A 115 10.39 -10.75 2.27
N THR A 116 9.16 -10.37 2.58
CA THR A 116 8.81 -9.90 3.92
C THR A 116 7.42 -10.36 4.32
N GLN A 117 7.17 -10.65 5.61
CA GLN A 117 5.82 -11.04 6.03
C GLN A 117 4.88 -9.85 6.16
N GLN A 118 5.42 -8.66 6.36
CA GLN A 118 4.62 -7.45 6.41
C GLN A 118 5.46 -6.28 5.95
N LEU A 119 4.88 -5.43 5.09
CA LEU A 119 5.58 -4.30 4.51
C LEU A 119 4.85 -3.00 4.83
N TRP A 120 5.55 -2.07 5.46
CA TRP A 120 5.06 -0.73 5.74
C TRP A 120 5.83 0.28 4.90
N VAL A 121 5.12 1.01 4.06
CA VAL A 121 5.66 2.12 3.27
C VAL A 121 5.05 3.41 3.79
N SER A 122 5.87 4.17 4.53
CA SER A 122 5.45 5.34 5.30
C SER A 122 4.47 4.96 6.42
N GLY A 123 5.02 4.42 7.51
CA GLY A 123 4.30 4.28 8.78
C GLY A 123 4.84 3.22 9.75
N ASN A 124 4.91 3.59 11.02
CA ASN A 124 4.52 2.80 12.20
C ASN A 124 4.27 3.76 13.37
N ASP A 125 3.37 4.73 13.19
CA ASP A 125 3.05 5.66 14.26
C ASP A 125 2.07 4.98 15.24
N ASN A 126 2.56 4.63 16.41
CA ASN A 126 1.69 4.23 17.53
C ASN A 126 1.06 5.46 18.22
N ASP A 127 1.02 6.61 17.54
CA ASP A 127 0.66 7.91 18.08
C ASP A 127 -0.84 8.23 17.85
N ILE A 128 -1.70 7.47 18.51
CA ILE A 128 -3.13 7.84 18.70
C ILE A 128 -3.29 9.25 19.31
N ASN A 129 -2.23 9.83 19.89
CA ASN A 129 -2.30 11.03 20.71
C ASN A 129 -1.52 12.25 20.19
N SER A 130 -0.71 12.14 19.12
CA SER A 130 0.05 13.30 18.64
C SER A 130 -0.69 14.00 17.49
N LYS A 131 -1.23 15.18 17.77
CA LYS A 131 -1.85 16.08 16.77
C LYS A 131 -0.80 16.81 15.91
N GLY A 132 0.39 16.23 15.77
CA GLY A 132 1.50 16.80 15.01
C GLY A 132 1.33 16.57 13.52
N LYS A 133 1.99 17.38 12.70
CA LYS A 133 2.16 17.06 11.27
C LYS A 133 3.14 15.91 11.17
N ASP A 134 2.68 14.74 10.71
CA ASP A 134 3.59 13.65 10.34
C ASP A 134 4.06 13.87 8.90
N ASP A 135 5.35 14.21 8.77
CA ASP A 135 6.05 14.34 7.49
C ASP A 135 6.71 13.01 7.08
N SER A 136 6.23 11.86 7.57
CA SER A 136 6.71 10.56 7.11
C SER A 136 6.48 10.44 5.60
N ASN A 137 7.55 10.09 4.89
CA ASN A 137 7.60 10.02 3.42
C ASN A 137 8.41 8.79 2.99
N GLY A 138 7.97 7.61 3.43
CA GLY A 138 8.55 6.34 3.02
C GLY A 138 8.41 6.13 1.52
N THR A 139 9.51 5.77 0.85
CA THR A 139 9.50 5.51 -0.60
C THR A 139 10.08 4.14 -0.92
N LEU A 140 9.33 3.33 -1.66
CA LEU A 140 9.76 2.05 -2.21
C LEU A 140 9.90 2.15 -3.73
N PHE A 141 11.12 1.93 -4.23
CA PHE A 141 11.39 1.79 -5.66
C PHE A 141 11.67 0.32 -6.00
N ILE A 142 10.96 -0.24 -6.97
CA ILE A 142 11.20 -1.58 -7.52
C ILE A 142 11.46 -1.42 -9.01
N LYS A 143 12.70 -1.64 -9.45
CA LYS A 143 13.11 -1.35 -10.83
C LYS A 143 14.04 -2.41 -11.40
N ASN A 144 14.24 -2.37 -12.71
CA ASN A 144 15.09 -3.29 -13.48
C ASN A 144 14.81 -4.78 -13.17
N LYS A 145 13.58 -5.22 -13.47
CA LYS A 145 13.10 -6.61 -13.30
C LYS A 145 13.19 -7.16 -11.87
N SER A 146 13.20 -6.27 -10.89
CA SER A 146 13.26 -6.66 -9.48
C SER A 146 11.90 -7.10 -8.96
N THR A 147 11.87 -7.74 -7.79
CA THR A 147 10.60 -8.17 -7.21
C THR A 147 10.52 -7.99 -5.70
N VAL A 148 9.38 -7.51 -5.23
CA VAL A 148 9.01 -7.55 -3.81
C VAL A 148 7.88 -8.56 -3.63
N TYR A 149 8.04 -9.46 -2.68
CA TYR A 149 7.04 -10.43 -2.23
C TYR A 149 6.66 -10.14 -0.78
N VAL A 150 5.40 -9.77 -0.55
CA VAL A 150 4.83 -9.70 0.80
C VAL A 150 4.11 -11.02 1.06
N VAL A 151 4.74 -11.90 1.84
CA VAL A 151 4.35 -13.31 1.99
C VAL A 151 3.64 -13.56 3.30
N SER A 152 2.86 -14.63 3.40
CA SER A 152 2.18 -14.98 4.66
C SER A 152 3.12 -15.64 5.67
N SER A 153 4.21 -16.25 5.20
CA SER A 153 5.17 -16.93 6.07
C SER A 153 6.55 -17.05 5.42
N GLN A 154 7.56 -17.35 6.24
CA GLN A 154 8.89 -17.71 5.74
C GLN A 154 8.87 -18.93 4.83
N ASN A 155 7.91 -19.85 5.01
CA ASN A 155 7.78 -21.06 4.21
C ASN A 155 7.43 -20.76 2.75
N ASP A 156 6.82 -19.60 2.48
CA ASP A 156 6.45 -19.13 1.14
C ASP A 156 7.61 -18.36 0.46
N SER A 157 8.82 -18.47 1.01
CA SER A 157 10.00 -17.75 0.56
C SER A 157 11.19 -18.70 0.35
N PRO A 158 12.26 -18.25 -0.34
CA PRO A 158 13.52 -18.98 -0.42
C PRO A 158 14.23 -19.20 0.93
N PHE A 159 13.76 -18.57 2.01
CA PHE A 159 14.33 -18.64 3.37
C PHE A 159 13.74 -19.78 4.22
N ASN A 160 12.84 -20.60 3.66
CA ASN A 160 12.09 -21.65 4.36
C ASN A 160 12.93 -22.74 5.07
N VAL A 161 14.21 -22.90 4.69
CA VAL A 161 15.15 -23.87 5.28
C VAL A 161 16.31 -23.21 6.02
N ASP A 162 16.29 -21.90 6.17
CA ASP A 162 17.38 -21.16 6.81
C ASP A 162 17.34 -21.35 8.34
N LEU A 163 18.52 -21.27 8.96
CA LEU A 163 18.66 -21.43 10.42
C LEU A 163 18.03 -20.28 11.22
N ILE A 164 17.92 -19.10 10.61
CA ILE A 164 17.28 -17.94 11.20
C ILE A 164 15.81 -17.97 10.81
N SER A 165 14.95 -18.23 11.80
CA SER A 165 13.50 -18.23 11.62
C SER A 165 12.93 -16.83 11.85
N TRP A 166 12.07 -16.40 10.93
CA TRP A 166 11.30 -15.17 11.06
C TRP A 166 10.40 -15.20 12.31
N ASN A 167 10.28 -14.03 12.91
CA ASN A 167 9.60 -13.79 14.16
C ASN A 167 8.13 -13.44 13.92
N ASP A 168 7.26 -14.44 14.05
CA ASP A 168 5.82 -14.25 13.90
C ASP A 168 5.17 -13.41 15.02
N ASP A 169 5.82 -13.33 16.20
CA ASP A 169 5.28 -12.61 17.35
C ASP A 169 5.25 -11.10 17.12
N ILE A 170 6.24 -10.54 16.40
CA ILE A 170 6.29 -9.10 16.12
C ILE A 170 5.19 -8.66 15.14
N ILE A 171 4.70 -9.55 14.28
CA ILE A 171 3.59 -9.28 13.36
C ILE A 171 2.25 -9.28 14.10
N THR A 172 2.08 -10.20 15.05
CA THR A 172 0.79 -10.43 15.72
C THR A 172 0.53 -9.52 16.93
N LYS A 173 1.58 -9.02 17.59
CA LYS A 173 1.46 -8.21 18.83
C LYS A 173 1.66 -6.70 18.61
N GLY A 174 2.19 -6.29 17.45
CA GLY A 174 2.74 -4.95 17.24
C GLY A 174 1.86 -3.92 16.53
N ASN A 175 0.67 -4.29 16.04
CA ASN A 175 -0.01 -3.50 15.03
C ASN A 175 -1.29 -2.83 15.54
N ASN A 176 -1.17 -1.63 16.13
CA ASN A 176 -2.31 -0.76 16.44
C ASN A 176 -2.67 0.10 15.21
N ILE A 177 -3.33 -0.50 14.22
CA ILE A 177 -4.19 0.28 13.31
C ILE A 177 -5.58 0.32 13.95
N THR A 178 -6.04 1.52 14.31
CA THR A 178 -7.43 1.77 14.67
C THR A 178 -8.30 1.44 13.46
N GLY A 179 -9.10 0.37 13.55
CA GLY A 179 -10.16 0.06 12.59
C GLY A 179 -10.01 -1.26 11.83
N ASP A 180 -8.80 -1.65 11.42
CA ASP A 180 -8.56 -2.83 10.58
C ASP A 180 -7.48 -3.75 11.16
N THR A 181 -7.76 -5.06 11.22
CA THR A 181 -6.77 -6.10 11.57
C THR A 181 -5.74 -6.23 10.45
N VAL A 182 -4.53 -5.75 10.70
CA VAL A 182 -3.34 -5.99 9.86
C VAL A 182 -2.66 -7.29 10.26
N GLY A 183 -2.25 -8.08 9.27
CA GLY A 183 -1.66 -9.40 9.47
C GLY A 183 -0.45 -9.67 8.58
N LYS A 184 -0.02 -10.93 8.60
CA LYS A 184 1.02 -11.45 7.70
C LYS A 184 0.48 -11.43 6.26
N GLY A 185 1.32 -11.13 5.30
CA GLY A 185 0.98 -11.01 3.89
C GLY A 185 0.45 -9.64 3.46
N ASP A 186 0.22 -8.73 4.41
CA ASP A 186 -0.32 -7.40 4.15
C ASP A 186 0.77 -6.38 3.85
N LEU A 187 0.47 -5.47 2.92
CA LEU A 187 1.21 -4.24 2.69
C LEU A 187 0.39 -3.07 3.23
N ILE A 188 1.02 -2.20 4.00
CA ILE A 188 0.45 -0.96 4.51
C ILE A 188 1.12 0.22 3.82
N LEU A 189 0.31 1.13 3.29
CA LEU A 189 0.75 2.32 2.58
C LEU A 189 0.21 3.60 3.24
N GLY A 190 1.08 4.40 3.85
CA GLY A 190 0.77 5.77 4.27
C GLY A 190 -0.14 5.91 5.49
N LYS A 191 0.20 5.26 6.63
CA LYS A 191 -0.61 5.32 7.87
C LYS A 191 -0.90 6.74 8.34
N THR A 192 0.15 7.52 8.51
CA THR A 192 0.09 8.93 8.95
C THR A 192 0.86 9.89 8.05
N GLY A 193 1.49 9.37 7.02
CA GLY A 193 2.15 10.16 5.99
C GLY A 193 1.83 9.64 4.60
N SER A 194 2.55 10.16 3.61
CA SER A 194 2.32 9.81 2.20
C SER A 194 3.37 8.82 1.73
N GLY A 195 2.99 7.55 1.73
CA GLY A 195 3.83 6.50 1.18
C GLY A 195 3.86 6.55 -0.33
N VAL A 196 5.03 6.29 -0.90
CA VAL A 196 5.24 6.26 -2.35
C VAL A 196 5.78 4.89 -2.75
N ILE A 197 5.09 4.25 -3.69
CA ILE A 197 5.55 3.02 -4.34
C ILE A 197 5.72 3.29 -5.83
N GLU A 198 6.89 2.97 -6.36
CA GLU A 198 7.15 2.96 -7.80
C GLU A 198 7.60 1.57 -8.26
N VAL A 199 6.88 1.00 -9.22
CA VAL A 199 7.21 -0.29 -9.84
C VAL A 199 7.48 -0.06 -11.32
N LYS A 200 8.74 -0.21 -11.73
CA LYS A 200 9.24 0.18 -13.06
C LYS A 200 10.05 -0.94 -13.71
N ASP A 201 10.22 -0.81 -15.03
CA ASP A 201 11.13 -1.60 -15.84
C ASP A 201 10.91 -3.13 -15.70
N SER A 202 9.68 -3.56 -15.96
CA SER A 202 9.24 -4.95 -15.91
C SER A 202 9.41 -5.60 -14.54
N SER A 203 9.30 -4.80 -13.47
CA SER A 203 9.39 -5.28 -12.09
C SER A 203 8.04 -5.73 -11.55
N LYS A 204 8.05 -6.37 -10.38
CA LYS A 204 6.86 -6.93 -9.74
C LYS A 204 6.75 -6.55 -8.26
N LEU A 205 5.54 -6.22 -7.83
CA LEU A 205 5.12 -6.23 -6.43
C LEU A 205 4.01 -7.27 -6.27
N ASP A 206 4.22 -8.25 -5.40
CA ASP A 206 3.28 -9.36 -5.16
C ASP A 206 2.91 -9.39 -3.67
N ILE A 207 1.63 -9.16 -3.39
CA ILE A 207 1.09 -9.04 -2.03
C ILE A 207 0.16 -10.23 -1.80
N SER A 208 0.50 -11.10 -0.85
CA SER A 208 -0.21 -12.37 -0.62
C SER A 208 -1.59 -12.21 0.03
N HIS A 209 -1.82 -11.10 0.72
CA HIS A 209 -3.13 -10.74 1.25
C HIS A 209 -3.49 -9.31 0.81
N ASP A 210 -3.64 -8.39 1.75
CA ASP A 210 -4.30 -7.13 1.51
C ASP A 210 -3.30 -5.99 1.25
N LEU A 211 -3.69 -5.10 0.34
CA LEU A 211 -3.07 -3.78 0.21
C LEU A 211 -3.91 -2.77 0.99
N ILE A 212 -3.40 -2.34 2.13
CA ILE A 212 -4.07 -1.40 3.03
C ILE A 212 -3.50 -0.01 2.76
N VAL A 213 -4.23 0.76 1.96
CA VAL A 213 -3.94 2.18 1.73
C VAL A 213 -4.52 2.94 2.89
N SER A 214 -3.69 3.23 3.88
CA SER A 214 -4.12 4.16 4.92
C SER A 214 -4.13 5.57 4.35
N THR A 215 -5.07 6.35 4.84
CA THR A 215 -5.34 7.69 4.34
C THR A 215 -5.39 8.71 5.46
N GLY A 216 -4.74 8.37 6.57
CA GLY A 216 -4.78 9.09 7.83
C GLY A 216 -5.49 8.30 8.92
N VAL A 217 -5.43 8.85 10.12
CA VAL A 217 -6.11 8.34 11.33
C VAL A 217 -7.31 9.21 11.66
N ASP A 218 -8.26 8.70 12.44
CA ASP A 218 -9.48 9.42 12.81
C ASP A 218 -9.19 10.83 13.33
N GLY A 219 -9.71 11.84 12.63
CA GLY A 219 -9.52 13.25 12.97
C GLY A 219 -8.22 13.91 12.46
N ALA A 220 -7.33 13.15 11.79
CA ALA A 220 -6.11 13.66 11.17
C ALA A 220 -5.86 12.97 9.80
N PRO A 221 -6.56 13.42 8.73
CA PRO A 221 -6.35 12.88 7.39
C PRO A 221 -4.97 13.27 6.83
N ASN A 222 -4.42 12.46 5.94
CA ASN A 222 -3.14 12.76 5.30
C ASN A 222 -3.22 14.09 4.52
N GLU A 223 -2.21 14.94 4.65
CA GLU A 223 -2.15 16.20 3.88
C GLU A 223 -2.02 15.91 2.37
N LYS A 224 -1.22 14.91 2.01
CA LYS A 224 -0.94 14.47 0.64
C LYS A 224 -1.45 13.05 0.41
N ALA A 225 -1.59 12.68 -0.86
CA ALA A 225 -2.01 11.35 -1.25
C ALA A 225 -0.85 10.35 -1.13
N SER A 226 -1.16 9.15 -0.64
CA SER A 226 -0.32 7.97 -0.91
C SER A 226 -0.29 7.72 -2.42
N THR A 227 0.86 7.32 -2.96
CA THR A 227 1.06 7.19 -4.41
C THR A 227 1.52 5.80 -4.78
N ILE A 228 0.90 5.22 -5.81
CA ILE A 228 1.33 3.97 -6.45
C ILE A 228 1.51 4.25 -7.94
N ASN A 229 2.74 4.15 -8.43
CA ASN A 229 3.08 4.33 -9.84
C ASN A 229 3.59 3.00 -10.42
N ILE A 230 2.93 2.50 -11.47
CA ILE A 230 3.30 1.27 -12.17
C ILE A 230 3.62 1.63 -13.62
N ASP A 231 4.84 1.37 -14.07
CA ASP A 231 5.32 1.81 -15.39
C ASP A 231 6.16 0.71 -16.07
N SER A 232 6.34 0.82 -17.38
CA SER A 232 7.27 0.03 -18.19
C SER A 232 7.05 -1.48 -18.06
N LYS A 233 5.84 -1.96 -18.34
CA LYS A 233 5.45 -3.39 -18.31
C LYS A 233 5.52 -4.03 -16.91
N SER A 234 5.44 -3.22 -15.87
CA SER A 234 5.51 -3.71 -14.49
C SER A 234 4.16 -4.20 -14.00
N ASN A 235 4.19 -4.99 -12.92
CA ASN A 235 2.99 -5.65 -12.41
C ASN A 235 2.86 -5.49 -10.90
N VAL A 236 1.67 -5.13 -10.44
CA VAL A 236 1.27 -5.20 -9.03
C VAL A 236 0.16 -6.25 -8.90
N THR A 237 0.34 -7.20 -8.00
CA THR A 237 -0.67 -8.23 -7.68
C THR A 237 -1.04 -8.13 -6.21
N VAL A 238 -2.34 -8.05 -5.93
CA VAL A 238 -2.93 -8.09 -4.59
C VAL A 238 -3.82 -9.33 -4.55
N ASN A 239 -3.41 -10.35 -3.80
CA ASN A 239 -4.14 -11.62 -3.74
C ASN A 239 -5.37 -11.57 -2.81
N GLY A 240 -5.47 -10.54 -1.97
CA GLY A 240 -6.65 -10.18 -1.19
C GLY A 240 -7.33 -8.91 -1.67
N ASP A 241 -7.77 -8.08 -0.74
CA ASP A 241 -8.45 -6.80 -0.98
C ASP A 241 -7.45 -5.63 -1.04
N MET A 242 -7.81 -4.59 -1.80
CA MET A 242 -7.22 -3.27 -1.65
C MET A 242 -8.20 -2.37 -0.88
N ARG A 243 -7.88 -2.02 0.36
CA ARG A 243 -8.79 -1.25 1.24
C ARG A 243 -8.14 -0.03 1.84
N GLY A 244 -8.94 0.98 2.20
CA GLY A 244 -8.39 2.22 2.74
C GLY A 244 -9.41 3.32 3.01
N GLY A 245 -9.09 4.22 3.94
CA GLY A 245 -9.90 5.42 4.22
C GLY A 245 -11.34 5.13 4.58
N VAL A 246 -11.57 4.27 5.57
CA VAL A 246 -12.93 3.93 6.05
C VAL A 246 -13.45 4.95 7.05
N SER A 247 -12.58 5.55 7.86
CA SER A 247 -12.95 6.42 9.00
C SER A 247 -12.40 7.86 8.93
N ALA A 248 -11.56 8.16 7.94
CA ALA A 248 -10.98 9.49 7.68
C ALA A 248 -10.90 9.77 6.16
N ALA A 249 -10.64 11.04 5.79
CA ALA A 249 -10.57 11.48 4.40
C ALA A 249 -9.48 10.74 3.61
N GLY A 250 -9.95 9.93 2.67
CA GLY A 250 -9.17 9.01 1.84
C GLY A 250 -8.33 9.68 0.76
N LYS A 251 -6.98 9.75 0.81
CA LYS A 251 -6.18 10.29 -0.32
C LYS A 251 -5.28 9.25 -0.99
N LEU A 252 -5.53 8.98 -2.27
CA LEU A 252 -4.75 8.04 -3.10
C LEU A 252 -4.57 8.56 -4.52
N SER A 253 -3.35 8.39 -5.05
CA SER A 253 -3.02 8.52 -6.47
C SER A 253 -2.48 7.21 -7.00
N LEU A 254 -3.23 6.57 -7.91
CA LEU A 254 -2.81 5.36 -8.61
C LEU A 254 -2.57 5.68 -10.08
N LYS A 255 -1.34 5.48 -10.55
CA LYS A 255 -0.96 5.67 -11.95
C LYS A 255 -0.43 4.38 -12.56
N MET A 256 -0.94 4.01 -13.73
CA MET A 256 -0.41 2.95 -14.59
C MET A 256 -0.05 3.51 -15.96
N ASP A 257 1.11 3.10 -16.48
CA ASP A 257 1.66 3.62 -17.75
C ASP A 257 2.47 2.54 -18.48
N LYS A 258 2.60 2.67 -19.80
CA LYS A 258 3.38 1.80 -20.69
C LYS A 258 3.12 0.30 -20.46
N THR A 259 1.93 -0.18 -20.80
CA THR A 259 1.53 -1.60 -20.76
C THR A 259 1.68 -2.25 -19.38
N SER A 260 1.46 -1.49 -18.31
CA SER A 260 1.59 -1.95 -16.93
C SER A 260 0.28 -2.48 -16.38
N ASN A 261 0.35 -3.34 -15.37
CA ASN A 261 -0.82 -4.05 -14.87
C ASN A 261 -0.97 -3.99 -13.36
N MET A 262 -2.22 -3.87 -12.91
CA MET A 262 -2.63 -4.13 -11.53
C MET A 262 -3.72 -5.19 -11.49
N ASP A 263 -3.54 -6.21 -10.66
CA ASP A 263 -4.49 -7.32 -10.52
C ASP A 263 -4.84 -7.50 -9.04
N VAL A 264 -6.04 -7.07 -8.67
CA VAL A 264 -6.60 -7.23 -7.33
C VAL A 264 -7.60 -8.37 -7.35
N LYS A 265 -7.31 -9.45 -6.63
CA LYS A 265 -8.16 -10.65 -6.61
C LYS A 265 -9.45 -10.46 -5.82
N GLY A 266 -9.40 -9.67 -4.77
CA GLY A 266 -10.55 -9.27 -3.97
C GLY A 266 -11.21 -7.99 -4.46
N ASN A 267 -11.73 -7.23 -3.49
CA ASN A 267 -12.38 -5.95 -3.68
C ASN A 267 -11.36 -4.80 -3.66
N VAL A 268 -11.72 -3.70 -4.31
CA VAL A 268 -11.13 -2.39 -4.06
C VAL A 268 -12.16 -1.56 -3.28
N SER A 269 -11.77 -1.03 -2.12
CA SER A 269 -12.63 -0.19 -1.26
C SER A 269 -11.77 0.89 -0.59
N VAL A 270 -11.52 1.98 -1.32
CA VAL A 270 -10.59 3.04 -0.90
C VAL A 270 -11.27 4.41 -0.90
N GLY A 271 -11.17 5.15 0.22
CA GLY A 271 -11.81 6.45 0.37
C GLY A 271 -13.31 6.34 0.56
N ILE A 272 -13.72 5.50 1.51
CA ILE A 272 -15.13 5.32 1.88
C ILE A 272 -15.59 6.39 2.89
N GLY A 273 -14.65 6.97 3.64
CA GLY A 273 -14.87 8.10 4.54
C GLY A 273 -15.12 9.41 3.82
N GLU A 274 -15.69 10.39 4.53
CA GLU A 274 -15.99 11.72 4.00
C GLU A 274 -14.73 12.47 3.56
N ASP A 275 -14.89 13.42 2.62
CA ASP A 275 -13.84 14.29 2.08
C ASP A 275 -12.67 13.54 1.41
N SER A 276 -12.88 12.30 0.96
CA SER A 276 -11.86 11.50 0.27
C SER A 276 -11.50 12.12 -1.09
N ASP A 277 -10.25 11.98 -1.53
CA ASP A 277 -9.72 12.42 -2.83
C ASP A 277 -8.92 11.28 -3.47
N ILE A 278 -9.57 10.55 -4.39
CA ILE A 278 -9.01 9.36 -5.03
C ILE A 278 -8.86 9.60 -6.53
N SER A 279 -7.66 9.35 -7.05
CA SER A 279 -7.35 9.46 -8.47
C SER A 279 -6.78 8.15 -9.03
N VAL A 280 -7.29 7.75 -10.20
CA VAL A 280 -6.83 6.58 -10.96
C VAL A 280 -6.55 7.00 -12.40
N SER A 281 -5.30 6.86 -12.83
CA SER A 281 -4.86 7.26 -14.17
C SER A 281 -4.18 6.09 -14.89
N MET A 282 -4.59 5.80 -16.11
CA MET A 282 -4.14 4.63 -16.88
C MET A 282 -3.86 5.03 -18.32
N TYR A 283 -2.66 4.73 -18.80
CA TYR A 283 -2.18 5.11 -20.14
C TYR A 283 -1.50 3.95 -20.87
N ASP A 284 -1.42 4.06 -22.19
CA ASP A 284 -0.59 3.23 -23.05
C ASP A 284 -0.82 1.73 -22.87
N GLU A 285 -2.04 1.25 -23.12
CA GLU A 285 -2.42 -0.17 -23.07
C GLU A 285 -2.20 -0.82 -21.69
N SER A 286 -2.30 -0.02 -20.63
CA SER A 286 -2.26 -0.53 -19.25
C SER A 286 -3.59 -1.17 -18.85
N SER A 287 -3.55 -2.08 -17.87
CA SER A 287 -4.76 -2.77 -17.41
C SER A 287 -4.88 -2.88 -15.89
N MET A 288 -6.11 -2.76 -15.40
CA MET A 288 -6.47 -3.03 -14.02
C MET A 288 -7.61 -4.04 -14.00
N LYS A 289 -7.41 -5.12 -13.23
CA LYS A 289 -8.42 -6.16 -13.02
C LYS A 289 -8.79 -6.24 -11.55
N VAL A 290 -10.08 -6.27 -11.28
CA VAL A 290 -10.64 -6.36 -9.93
C VAL A 290 -11.58 -7.56 -9.88
N GLY A 291 -11.24 -8.54 -9.05
CA GLY A 291 -11.99 -9.79 -8.91
C GLY A 291 -13.29 -9.66 -8.13
N GLY A 292 -13.40 -8.62 -7.29
CA GLY A 292 -14.61 -8.28 -6.53
C GLY A 292 -15.20 -6.92 -6.91
N ASP A 293 -15.77 -6.23 -5.91
CA ASP A 293 -16.34 -4.89 -6.07
C ASP A 293 -15.25 -3.82 -6.23
N PHE A 294 -15.57 -2.74 -6.93
CA PHE A 294 -14.70 -1.57 -7.07
C PHE A 294 -15.38 -0.33 -6.50
N LYS A 295 -14.97 0.08 -5.29
CA LYS A 295 -15.52 1.23 -4.57
C LYS A 295 -14.41 2.23 -4.30
N ILE A 296 -14.55 3.43 -4.87
CA ILE A 296 -13.62 4.53 -4.61
C ILE A 296 -14.36 5.84 -4.31
N ALA A 297 -13.85 6.60 -3.35
CA ALA A 297 -14.35 7.93 -3.01
C ALA A 297 -15.88 7.96 -2.78
N THR A 298 -16.41 7.05 -1.95
CA THR A 298 -17.87 6.88 -1.76
C THR A 298 -18.42 7.59 -0.52
N GLY A 299 -17.60 8.29 0.24
CA GLY A 299 -18.05 9.12 1.36
C GLY A 299 -18.57 10.48 0.92
N ASN A 300 -19.26 11.21 1.80
CA ASN A 300 -19.76 12.55 1.49
C ASN A 300 -18.63 13.51 1.10
N ASN A 301 -18.91 14.47 0.22
CA ASN A 301 -18.00 15.49 -0.29
C ASN A 301 -16.70 14.93 -0.90
N SER A 302 -16.69 13.65 -1.29
CA SER A 302 -15.51 13.02 -1.85
C SER A 302 -15.29 13.41 -3.32
N LYS A 303 -14.06 13.25 -3.78
CA LYS A 303 -13.62 13.48 -5.14
C LYS A 303 -13.09 12.19 -5.74
N ALA A 304 -13.64 11.81 -6.87
CA ALA A 304 -13.14 10.72 -7.71
C ALA A 304 -12.64 11.30 -9.03
N ALA A 305 -11.41 10.99 -9.41
CA ALA A 305 -10.87 11.34 -10.72
C ALA A 305 -10.38 10.09 -11.44
N LEU A 306 -10.98 9.78 -12.60
CA LEU A 306 -10.54 8.71 -13.48
C LEU A 306 -10.06 9.30 -14.81
N ALA A 307 -8.84 8.95 -15.21
CA ALA A 307 -8.27 9.29 -16.50
C ALA A 307 -7.74 8.03 -17.19
N ILE A 308 -8.53 7.44 -18.09
CA ILE A 308 -8.19 6.20 -18.78
C ILE A 308 -8.01 6.52 -20.26
N ASN A 309 -6.84 6.21 -20.80
CA ASN A 309 -6.45 6.51 -22.18
C ASN A 309 -5.85 5.25 -22.81
N GLY A 310 -6.52 4.70 -23.81
CA GLY A 310 -6.11 3.47 -24.49
C GLY A 310 -5.81 2.32 -23.53
N SER A 311 -6.55 2.23 -22.42
CA SER A 311 -6.30 1.32 -21.30
C SER A 311 -7.61 0.69 -20.80
N GLU A 312 -7.52 -0.37 -20.01
CA GLU A 312 -8.68 -1.16 -19.59
C GLU A 312 -8.80 -1.29 -18.07
N LEU A 313 -9.95 -0.90 -17.52
CA LEU A 313 -10.39 -1.26 -16.16
C LEU A 313 -11.51 -2.31 -16.26
N SER A 314 -11.29 -3.50 -15.70
CA SER A 314 -12.26 -4.59 -15.69
C SER A 314 -12.59 -5.02 -14.26
N VAL A 315 -13.89 -5.11 -13.94
CA VAL A 315 -14.42 -5.38 -12.60
C VAL A 315 -15.43 -6.53 -12.67
N ASN A 316 -15.19 -7.60 -11.90
CA ASN A 316 -16.10 -8.75 -11.81
C ASN A 316 -17.25 -8.55 -10.79
N GLY A 317 -17.14 -7.55 -9.92
CA GLY A 317 -18.18 -7.16 -8.97
C GLY A 317 -18.97 -5.94 -9.45
N SER A 318 -19.58 -5.25 -8.48
CA SER A 318 -20.23 -3.96 -8.70
C SER A 318 -19.24 -2.82 -8.52
N SER A 319 -19.43 -1.74 -9.27
CA SER A 319 -18.61 -0.52 -9.18
C SER A 319 -19.39 0.63 -8.56
N SER A 320 -18.78 1.36 -7.63
CA SER A 320 -19.29 2.61 -7.06
C SER A 320 -18.17 3.64 -7.04
N ILE A 321 -18.31 4.72 -7.82
CA ILE A 321 -17.26 5.69 -8.05
C ILE A 321 -17.78 7.06 -7.65
N GLY A 322 -17.09 7.74 -6.73
CA GLY A 322 -17.39 9.13 -6.37
C GLY A 322 -18.81 9.33 -5.81
N SER A 323 -19.32 8.33 -5.10
CA SER A 323 -20.66 8.33 -4.49
C SER A 323 -20.67 9.12 -3.16
N GLY A 324 -21.84 9.32 -2.57
CA GLY A 324 -22.01 10.12 -1.35
C GLY A 324 -22.50 11.55 -1.65
N ASN A 325 -23.07 12.20 -0.65
CA ASN A 325 -23.69 13.51 -0.84
C ASN A 325 -22.63 14.58 -1.07
N GLY A 326 -22.86 15.48 -2.03
CA GLY A 326 -21.92 16.56 -2.37
C GLY A 326 -20.65 16.10 -3.10
N SER A 327 -20.55 14.81 -3.45
CA SER A 327 -19.35 14.26 -4.10
C SER A 327 -19.21 14.74 -5.55
N THR A 328 -17.96 14.88 -6.00
CA THR A 328 -17.61 15.28 -7.35
C THR A 328 -16.88 14.15 -8.06
N THR A 329 -17.31 13.82 -9.28
CA THR A 329 -16.64 12.80 -10.10
C THR A 329 -16.22 13.37 -11.44
N THR A 330 -14.95 13.23 -11.78
CA THR A 330 -14.43 13.46 -13.12
C THR A 330 -14.03 12.13 -13.75
N ALA A 331 -14.56 11.80 -14.93
CA ALA A 331 -14.19 10.59 -15.65
C ALA A 331 -13.86 10.91 -17.11
N ASN A 332 -12.63 10.65 -17.53
CA ASN A 332 -12.15 10.90 -18.88
C ASN A 332 -11.66 9.59 -19.51
N LEU A 333 -12.43 9.07 -20.48
CA LEU A 333 -12.14 7.85 -21.24
C LEU A 333 -11.80 8.23 -22.68
N THR A 334 -10.59 7.92 -23.13
CA THR A 334 -10.09 8.34 -24.46
C THR A 334 -9.33 7.25 -25.20
N ASN A 335 -9.26 7.35 -26.52
CA ASN A 335 -8.36 6.57 -27.39
C ASN A 335 -8.45 5.04 -27.21
N GLY A 336 -9.65 4.49 -27.19
CA GLY A 336 -9.88 3.05 -27.01
C GLY A 336 -9.97 2.63 -25.54
N ALA A 337 -10.11 3.58 -24.61
CA ALA A 337 -10.27 3.25 -23.20
C ALA A 337 -11.53 2.41 -22.96
N THR A 338 -11.44 1.45 -22.04
CA THR A 338 -12.55 0.58 -21.67
C THR A 338 -12.71 0.53 -20.16
N ILE A 339 -13.91 0.81 -19.67
CA ILE A 339 -14.36 0.38 -18.34
C ILE A 339 -15.43 -0.69 -18.53
N SER A 340 -15.20 -1.87 -17.95
CA SER A 340 -16.16 -2.98 -17.96
C SER A 340 -16.45 -3.48 -16.55
N GLY A 341 -17.73 -3.66 -16.25
CA GLY A 341 -18.21 -4.29 -15.02
C GLY A 341 -19.12 -5.45 -15.39
N THR A 342 -19.03 -6.58 -14.69
CA THR A 342 -19.98 -7.69 -14.92
C THR A 342 -21.29 -7.52 -14.16
N LYS A 343 -21.37 -6.53 -13.26
CA LYS A 343 -22.58 -6.13 -12.53
C LYS A 343 -22.84 -4.63 -12.72
N ASP A 344 -23.56 -4.04 -11.77
CA ASP A 344 -23.86 -2.60 -11.72
C ASP A 344 -22.59 -1.74 -11.76
N ILE A 345 -22.67 -0.63 -12.50
CA ILE A 345 -21.73 0.49 -12.39
C ILE A 345 -22.52 1.72 -11.95
N LYS A 346 -22.13 2.26 -10.80
CA LYS A 346 -22.68 3.50 -10.23
C LYS A 346 -21.60 4.57 -10.18
N ILE A 347 -21.89 5.71 -10.79
CA ILE A 347 -21.01 6.88 -10.81
C ILE A 347 -21.79 8.02 -10.18
N ALA A 348 -21.30 8.53 -9.06
CA ALA A 348 -21.92 9.61 -8.29
C ALA A 348 -23.38 9.34 -7.88
N ASP A 349 -23.59 8.30 -7.07
CA ASP A 349 -24.88 8.04 -6.40
C ASP A 349 -24.89 8.78 -5.05
N GLY A 350 -25.81 9.74 -4.87
CA GLY A 350 -25.88 10.65 -3.73
C GLY A 350 -26.57 11.97 -4.09
N ASP A 351 -27.03 12.71 -3.08
CA ASP A 351 -27.65 14.03 -3.28
C ASP A 351 -26.59 15.11 -3.54
N ASN A 352 -26.91 16.08 -4.39
CA ASN A 352 -26.04 17.21 -4.75
C ASN A 352 -24.69 16.76 -5.35
N THR A 353 -24.64 15.61 -6.02
CA THR A 353 -23.42 15.16 -6.68
C THR A 353 -23.20 15.90 -8.00
N HIS A 354 -21.94 16.06 -8.39
CA HIS A 354 -21.57 16.63 -9.68
C HIS A 354 -20.70 15.66 -10.49
N VAL A 355 -21.07 15.42 -11.76
CA VAL A 355 -20.32 14.56 -12.68
C VAL A 355 -19.87 15.35 -13.90
N GLU A 356 -18.56 15.35 -14.15
CA GLU A 356 -17.97 15.73 -15.43
C GLU A 356 -17.40 14.50 -16.13
N MET A 357 -18.02 14.10 -17.24
CA MET A 357 -17.63 12.90 -17.96
C MET A 357 -17.34 13.19 -19.43
N THR A 358 -16.18 12.72 -19.88
CA THR A 358 -15.79 12.71 -21.29
C THR A 358 -15.53 11.28 -21.71
N ILE A 359 -16.21 10.81 -22.75
CA ILE A 359 -15.97 9.49 -23.33
C ILE A 359 -15.73 9.72 -24.82
N ASN A 360 -14.53 9.47 -25.32
CA ASN A 360 -14.20 9.64 -26.74
C ASN A 360 -13.49 8.40 -27.28
N ASP A 361 -14.00 7.84 -28.36
CA ASP A 361 -13.46 6.61 -28.98
C ASP A 361 -13.30 5.49 -27.94
N SER A 362 -14.25 5.36 -27.03
CA SER A 362 -14.10 4.57 -25.79
C SER A 362 -15.40 3.88 -25.39
N LEU A 363 -15.27 2.92 -24.47
CA LEU A 363 -16.35 2.03 -24.05
C LEU A 363 -16.56 2.09 -22.54
N LEU A 364 -17.83 2.15 -22.14
CA LEU A 364 -18.29 1.97 -20.76
C LEU A 364 -19.40 0.92 -20.77
N THR A 365 -19.15 -0.23 -20.15
CA THR A 365 -20.06 -1.38 -20.15
C THR A 365 -20.39 -1.83 -18.74
N ALA A 366 -21.66 -1.79 -18.37
CA ALA A 366 -22.20 -2.42 -17.17
C ALA A 366 -22.93 -3.71 -17.54
N GLY A 367 -22.60 -4.79 -16.82
CA GLY A 367 -23.18 -6.12 -17.02
C GLY A 367 -24.60 -6.23 -16.49
N ASP A 368 -24.99 -5.36 -15.56
CA ASP A 368 -26.35 -5.15 -15.07
C ASP A 368 -26.75 -3.67 -15.29
N ALA A 369 -27.01 -2.87 -14.25
CA ALA A 369 -27.43 -1.48 -14.40
C ALA A 369 -26.25 -0.49 -14.53
N LEU A 370 -26.44 0.58 -15.29
CA LEU A 370 -25.53 1.72 -15.36
C LEU A 370 -26.24 2.95 -14.80
N SER A 371 -25.72 3.52 -13.71
CA SER A 371 -26.24 4.75 -13.09
C SER A 371 -25.17 5.83 -13.06
N ILE A 372 -25.48 7.01 -13.60
CA ILE A 372 -24.58 8.16 -13.64
C ILE A 372 -25.33 9.38 -13.09
N GLY A 373 -24.93 9.86 -11.92
CA GLY A 373 -25.58 10.97 -11.21
C GLY A 373 -27.01 10.63 -10.79
N SER A 374 -27.17 10.05 -9.61
CA SER A 374 -28.48 9.68 -9.05
C SER A 374 -28.65 10.33 -7.69
N GLY A 375 -29.74 11.07 -7.48
CA GLY A 375 -30.04 11.77 -6.23
C GLY A 375 -30.69 13.15 -6.44
N TYR A 376 -31.13 13.75 -5.35
CA TYR A 376 -31.71 15.09 -5.37
C TYR A 376 -30.65 16.14 -5.72
N LYS A 377 -30.94 17.00 -6.72
CA LYS A 377 -30.04 18.06 -7.20
C LYS A 377 -28.68 17.57 -7.74
N SER A 378 -28.63 16.34 -8.23
CA SER A 378 -27.43 15.82 -8.87
C SER A 378 -27.32 16.34 -10.31
N GLU A 379 -26.10 16.71 -10.71
CA GLU A 379 -25.80 17.26 -12.03
C GLU A 379 -24.87 16.31 -12.80
N VAL A 380 -25.15 16.10 -14.08
CA VAL A 380 -24.32 15.31 -14.98
C VAL A 380 -24.04 16.10 -16.26
N ILE A 381 -22.77 16.36 -16.50
CA ILE A 381 -22.26 16.88 -17.77
C ILE A 381 -21.49 15.75 -18.44
N MET A 382 -22.07 15.17 -19.49
CA MET A 382 -21.45 14.10 -20.27
C MET A 382 -21.23 14.57 -21.71
N THR A 383 -20.00 14.44 -22.18
CA THR A 383 -19.64 14.67 -23.59
C THR A 383 -19.06 13.41 -24.19
N GLY A 384 -19.35 13.17 -25.47
CA GLY A 384 -18.69 12.07 -26.16
C GLY A 384 -18.72 12.10 -27.67
N ASN A 385 -17.72 11.45 -28.24
CA ASN A 385 -17.48 11.34 -29.68
C ASN A 385 -17.04 9.91 -30.00
N LYS A 386 -17.77 9.20 -30.88
CA LYS A 386 -17.53 7.78 -31.24
C LYS A 386 -17.49 6.86 -30.02
N SER A 387 -18.45 7.02 -29.11
CA SER A 387 -18.45 6.36 -27.81
C SER A 387 -19.58 5.37 -27.68
N THR A 388 -19.32 4.28 -26.96
CA THR A 388 -20.32 3.25 -26.69
C THR A 388 -20.55 3.13 -25.19
N LEU A 389 -21.80 3.35 -24.78
CA LEU A 389 -22.27 3.04 -23.43
C LEU A 389 -23.21 1.84 -23.53
N THR A 390 -22.98 0.83 -22.69
CA THR A 390 -23.80 -0.37 -22.65
C THR A 390 -24.24 -0.64 -21.22
N SER A 391 -25.54 -0.87 -21.04
CA SER A 391 -26.15 -1.40 -19.84
C SER A 391 -27.01 -2.58 -20.28
N ASN A 392 -26.83 -3.74 -19.67
CA ASN A 392 -27.70 -4.90 -19.94
C ASN A 392 -28.98 -4.87 -19.07
N GLY A 393 -28.99 -4.02 -18.04
CA GLY A 393 -30.14 -3.71 -17.21
C GLY A 393 -30.66 -2.30 -17.46
N GLU A 394 -30.92 -1.57 -16.39
CA GLU A 394 -31.40 -0.19 -16.46
C GLU A 394 -30.26 0.80 -16.76
N LEU A 395 -30.56 1.88 -17.48
CA LEU A 395 -29.66 3.01 -17.68
C LEU A 395 -30.28 4.25 -17.04
N PHE A 396 -29.63 4.78 -16.00
CA PHE A 396 -30.00 6.04 -15.34
C PHE A 396 -28.94 7.09 -15.58
N ALA A 397 -29.37 8.28 -15.98
CA ALA A 397 -28.51 9.46 -16.12
C ALA A 397 -29.23 10.69 -15.54
N ALA A 398 -28.60 11.38 -14.59
CA ALA A 398 -29.18 12.53 -13.88
C ALA A 398 -30.57 12.22 -13.27
N LYS A 399 -30.70 11.08 -12.60
CA LYS A 399 -31.95 10.63 -12.00
C LYS A 399 -32.23 11.40 -10.71
N GLY A 400 -33.30 12.20 -10.69
CA GLY A 400 -33.84 12.79 -9.47
C GLY A 400 -34.64 11.80 -8.64
N ASN A 401 -34.85 12.15 -7.37
CA ASN A 401 -35.73 11.43 -6.43
C ASN A 401 -37.18 11.90 -6.55
#